data_AF-A0A5J5CAG8-F1
#
_entry.id   AF-A0A5J5CAG8-F1
#
_cell.length_a   1.000
_cell.length_b   1.000
_cell.length_c   1.000
_cell.angle_alpha   90.00
_cell.angle_beta   90.00
_cell.angle_gamma   90.00
#
_symmetry.space_group_name_H-M   'P 1'
#
loop_
_entity.id
_entity.type
_entity.pdbx_description
1 polymer ?
#
loop_
_entity_poly.entity_id
_entity_poly.type
_entity_poly.pdbx_seq_one_letter_code
_entity_poly.pdbx_strand_id
1 'polypeptide(L)'
;MTTQAVLRVILGPDSSQRLMFSAGLPSTVAELETNVKIQCKIMEPFRLQFMDTLFGNEFVNLTSMEEIQDKATLKVVDTSCQPQDQGEPSFSFSSTSAPDDTSSCSGDSTMILSSSESTSSRASWPDLFCVPRFTYDAEIKLQKAHVAFKENGMLLIPDPKLKSDILEGLIQEIVKYTVYLTSSKFDEVAEALILKHP
;
A
#
# COMPACT_ATOMS: atom_id res chain seq x y z
N MET A 1 -42.09 9.71 -9.23
CA MET A 1 -41.26 10.82 -8.69
C MET A 1 -39.85 10.28 -8.58
N THR A 2 -38.98 10.48 -9.57
CA THR A 2 -37.57 10.07 -9.47
C THR A 2 -36.86 11.05 -8.56
N THR A 3 -36.65 10.67 -7.31
CA THR A 3 -35.96 11.49 -6.31
C THR A 3 -34.47 11.49 -6.63
N GLN A 4 -33.92 12.67 -6.92
CA GLN A 4 -32.47 12.86 -7.08
C GLN A 4 -31.75 12.46 -5.78
N ALA A 5 -30.64 11.73 -5.91
CA ALA A 5 -29.83 11.31 -4.76
C ALA A 5 -28.43 11.90 -4.85
N VAL A 6 -27.84 12.19 -3.70
CA VAL A 6 -26.51 12.78 -3.57
C VAL A 6 -25.71 11.99 -2.53
N LEU A 7 -24.49 11.60 -2.88
CA LEU A 7 -23.57 10.93 -1.96
C LEU A 7 -22.29 11.74 -1.78
N ARG A 8 -21.68 11.64 -0.61
CA ARG A 8 -20.33 12.15 -0.38
C ARG A 8 -19.35 10.99 -0.50
N VAL A 9 -18.32 11.11 -1.33
CA VAL A 9 -17.30 10.08 -1.55
C VAL A 9 -15.94 10.61 -1.10
N ILE A 10 -15.26 9.88 -0.23
CA ILE A 10 -13.91 10.19 0.25
C ILE A 10 -12.92 9.38 -0.57
N LEU A 11 -11.97 10.06 -1.22
CA LEU A 11 -10.93 9.47 -2.07
C LEU A 11 -9.59 9.35 -1.35
N GLY A 12 -9.38 10.11 -0.27
CA GLY A 12 -8.15 10.13 0.51
C GLY A 12 -8.28 11.01 1.76
N PRO A 13 -7.21 11.16 2.55
CA PRO A 13 -7.26 11.90 3.82
C PRO A 13 -7.71 13.35 3.66
N ASP A 14 -7.32 14.00 2.56
CA ASP A 14 -7.63 15.41 2.28
C ASP A 14 -8.52 15.61 1.05
N SER A 15 -9.09 14.53 0.49
CA SER A 15 -9.87 14.58 -0.76
C SER A 15 -11.24 13.93 -0.60
N SER A 16 -12.29 14.69 -0.88
CA SER A 16 -13.65 14.19 -0.97
C SER A 16 -14.44 14.89 -2.06
N GLN A 17 -15.34 14.16 -2.72
CA GLN A 17 -16.11 14.62 -3.86
C GLN A 17 -17.60 14.33 -3.65
N ARG A 18 -18.45 15.18 -4.22
CA ARG A 18 -19.91 14.98 -4.24
C ARG A 18 -20.30 14.21 -5.49
N LEU A 19 -20.97 13.08 -5.31
CA LEU A 19 -21.56 12.28 -6.39
C LEU A 19 -23.05 12.56 -6.49
N MET A 20 -23.58 12.70 -7.71
CA MET A 20 -24.97 13.09 -7.95
C MET A 20 -25.62 12.10 -8.92
N PHE A 21 -26.75 11.54 -8.52
CA PHE A 21 -27.54 10.62 -9.33
C PHE A 21 -28.86 11.26 -9.73
N SER A 22 -29.03 11.50 -11.03
CA SER A 22 -30.23 12.09 -11.61
C SER A 22 -31.43 11.13 -11.60
N ALA A 23 -31.19 9.82 -11.60
CA ALA A 23 -32.23 8.78 -11.62
C ALA A 23 -32.57 8.19 -10.22
N GLY A 24 -31.98 8.73 -9.15
CA GLY A 24 -32.02 8.14 -7.80
C GLY A 24 -30.84 7.22 -7.52
N LEU A 25 -30.77 6.65 -6.31
CA LEU A 25 -29.70 5.70 -5.97
C LEU A 25 -29.73 4.51 -6.93
N PRO A 26 -28.56 4.01 -7.35
CA PRO A 26 -28.49 2.83 -8.20
C PRO A 26 -29.14 1.61 -7.51
N SER A 27 -29.58 0.66 -8.32
CA SER A 27 -30.25 -0.54 -7.78
C SER A 27 -29.26 -1.60 -7.29
N THR A 28 -28.01 -1.53 -7.76
CA THR A 28 -26.95 -2.49 -7.48
C THR A 28 -25.64 -1.81 -7.08
N VAL A 29 -24.85 -2.49 -6.24
CA VAL A 29 -23.55 -1.99 -5.80
C VAL A 29 -22.57 -1.87 -6.98
N ALA A 30 -22.60 -2.78 -7.94
CA ALA A 30 -21.75 -2.72 -9.14
C ALA A 30 -22.02 -1.47 -10.00
N GLU A 31 -23.28 -1.04 -10.10
CA GLU A 31 -23.66 0.19 -10.78
C GLU A 31 -23.15 1.42 -10.02
N LEU A 32 -23.24 1.40 -8.69
CA LEU A 32 -22.66 2.44 -7.83
C LEU A 32 -21.15 2.57 -8.03
N GLU A 33 -20.42 1.45 -7.98
CA GLU A 33 -18.98 1.39 -8.21
C GLU A 33 -18.61 1.96 -9.58
N THR A 34 -19.36 1.60 -10.62
CA THR A 34 -19.13 2.11 -11.97
C THR A 34 -19.30 3.63 -12.03
N ASN A 35 -20.35 4.17 -11.40
CA ASN A 35 -20.57 5.62 -11.34
C ASN A 35 -19.47 6.35 -10.58
N VAL A 36 -19.03 5.80 -9.44
CA VAL A 36 -17.89 6.34 -8.67
C VAL A 36 -16.62 6.31 -9.53
N LYS A 37 -16.36 5.21 -10.24
CA LYS A 37 -15.20 5.06 -11.11
C LYS A 37 -15.15 6.14 -12.20
N ILE A 38 -16.27 6.35 -12.89
CA ILE A 38 -16.39 7.35 -13.97
C ILE A 38 -16.26 8.77 -13.43
N GLN A 39 -17.00 9.10 -12.37
CA GLN A 39 -17.12 10.49 -11.89
C GLN A 39 -15.93 10.94 -11.04
N CYS A 40 -15.26 10.02 -10.36
CA CYS A 40 -14.01 10.28 -9.62
C CYS A 40 -12.75 9.95 -10.44
N LYS A 41 -12.89 9.51 -11.70
CA LYS A 41 -11.78 9.17 -12.62
C LYS A 41 -10.79 8.16 -12.02
N ILE A 42 -11.31 7.13 -11.37
CA ILE A 42 -10.52 6.07 -10.74
C ILE A 42 -10.25 4.99 -11.79
N MET A 43 -8.99 4.64 -12.03
CA MET A 43 -8.65 3.62 -13.03
C MET A 43 -8.56 2.22 -12.41
N GLU A 44 -8.06 2.17 -11.18
CA GLU A 44 -7.78 0.95 -10.41
C GLU A 44 -9.04 0.30 -9.79
N PRO A 45 -8.98 -0.99 -9.43
CA PRO A 45 -10.05 -1.65 -8.67
C PRO A 45 -10.05 -1.17 -7.21
N PHE A 46 -11.21 -0.76 -6.73
CA PHE A 46 -11.44 -0.31 -5.36
C PHE A 46 -12.66 -1.01 -4.74
N ARG A 47 -12.70 -1.06 -3.40
CA ARG A 47 -13.91 -1.36 -2.62
C ARG A 47 -14.51 -0.07 -2.10
N LEU A 48 -15.83 -0.10 -1.89
CA LEU A 48 -16.55 0.95 -1.20
C LEU A 48 -16.81 0.57 0.24
N GLN A 49 -16.57 1.50 1.14
CA GLN A 49 -17.02 1.45 2.52
C GLN A 49 -18.03 2.56 2.76
N PHE A 50 -19.03 2.34 3.60
CA PHE A 50 -19.97 3.36 4.04
C PHE A 50 -19.77 3.67 5.53
N MET A 51 -20.14 4.87 5.92
CA MET A 51 -20.09 5.28 7.33
C MET A 51 -21.31 4.72 8.06
N ASP A 52 -21.08 3.78 8.98
CA ASP A 52 -22.14 3.13 9.74
C ASP A 52 -22.35 3.83 11.10
N THR A 53 -23.55 4.37 11.30
CA THR A 53 -23.93 5.07 12.54
C THR A 53 -24.10 4.12 13.72
N LEU A 54 -24.35 2.83 13.48
CA LEU A 54 -24.49 1.80 14.51
C LEU A 54 -23.14 1.41 15.11
N PHE A 55 -22.04 1.57 14.37
CA PHE A 55 -20.68 1.29 14.83
C PHE A 55 -19.90 2.56 15.16
N GLY A 56 -20.58 3.64 15.57
CA GLY A 56 -19.90 4.86 16.01
C GLY A 56 -19.34 5.71 14.86
N ASN A 57 -19.92 5.63 13.66
CA ASN A 57 -19.47 6.28 12.42
C ASN A 57 -18.17 5.71 11.86
N GLU A 58 -17.87 4.44 12.17
CA GLU A 58 -16.80 3.69 11.53
C GLU A 58 -17.15 3.32 10.08
N PHE A 59 -16.11 3.11 9.26
CA PHE A 59 -16.29 2.74 7.85
C PHE A 59 -16.37 1.22 7.69
N VAL A 60 -17.50 0.72 7.19
CA VAL A 60 -17.77 -0.71 6.99
C VAL A 60 -17.92 -1.00 5.49
N ASN A 61 -17.52 -2.20 5.05
CA ASN A 61 -17.64 -2.60 3.65
C ASN A 61 -19.11 -2.57 3.20
N LEU A 62 -19.36 -1.95 2.05
CA LEU A 62 -20.69 -1.87 1.47
C LEU A 62 -21.04 -3.19 0.77
N THR A 63 -22.04 -3.92 1.27
CA THR A 63 -22.48 -5.20 0.69
C THR A 63 -23.85 -5.12 0.03
N SER A 64 -24.75 -4.27 0.53
CA SER A 64 -26.08 -4.03 -0.04
C SER A 64 -26.35 -2.55 -0.25
N MET A 65 -27.11 -2.22 -1.30
CA MET A 65 -27.60 -0.85 -1.54
C MET A 65 -28.64 -0.40 -0.50
N GLU A 66 -29.20 -1.33 0.27
CA GLU A 66 -30.16 -1.06 1.35
C GLU A 66 -29.49 -0.45 2.59
N GLU A 67 -28.16 -0.61 2.72
CA GLU A 67 -27.35 -0.09 3.82
C GLU A 67 -27.06 1.41 3.69
N ILE A 68 -27.28 1.98 2.50
CA ILE A 68 -26.98 3.39 2.20
C ILE A 68 -28.24 4.17 1.83
N GLN A 69 -28.26 5.44 2.24
CA GLN A 69 -29.36 6.36 1.99
C GLN A 69 -28.88 7.62 1.28
N ASP A 70 -29.82 8.47 0.87
CA ASP A 70 -29.48 9.79 0.37
C ASP A 70 -28.62 10.55 1.39
N LYS A 71 -27.56 11.21 0.91
CA LYS A 71 -26.56 11.94 1.70
C LYS A 71 -25.64 11.06 2.55
N ALA A 72 -25.60 9.74 2.31
CA ALA A 72 -24.61 8.86 2.92
C ALA A 72 -23.17 9.23 2.53
N THR A 73 -22.23 8.89 3.41
CA THR A 73 -20.79 9.08 3.19
C THR A 73 -20.16 7.75 2.86
N LEU A 74 -19.55 7.68 1.69
CA LEU A 74 -18.77 6.55 1.21
C LEU A 74 -17.28 6.89 1.28
N LYS A 75 -16.46 5.86 1.46
CA LYS A 75 -15.00 5.91 1.40
C LYS A 75 -14.55 4.90 0.36
N VAL A 76 -13.80 5.39 -0.61
CA VAL A 76 -13.09 4.53 -1.56
C VAL A 76 -11.88 3.97 -0.83
N VAL A 77 -11.71 2.66 -0.88
CA VAL A 77 -10.51 2.01 -0.41
C VAL A 77 -9.98 1.14 -1.53
N ASP A 78 -8.72 1.33 -1.89
CA ASP A 78 -8.12 0.54 -2.96
C ASP A 78 -8.10 -0.94 -2.58
N THR A 79 -8.70 -1.78 -3.41
CA THR A 79 -8.81 -3.24 -3.19
C THR A 79 -7.53 -3.99 -3.53
N SER A 80 -6.53 -3.29 -4.07
CA SER A 80 -5.16 -3.82 -4.14
C SER A 80 -4.60 -4.18 -2.76
N CYS A 81 -5.26 -3.76 -1.67
CA CYS A 81 -4.87 -4.00 -0.28
C CYS A 81 -6.06 -4.51 0.58
N GLN A 82 -6.39 -5.81 0.55
CA GLN A 82 -7.09 -6.48 1.66
C GLN A 82 -6.47 -7.86 1.98
N PRO A 83 -6.00 -8.07 3.22
CA PRO A 83 -5.77 -9.39 3.78
C PRO A 83 -7.10 -9.95 4.34
N GLN A 84 -7.56 -11.10 3.83
CA GLN A 84 -8.60 -11.88 4.50
C GLN A 84 -7.93 -12.82 5.50
N ASP A 85 -8.07 -12.48 6.78
CA ASP A 85 -7.70 -13.34 7.91
C ASP A 85 -8.99 -14.06 8.37
N GLN A 86 -9.04 -15.39 8.18
CA GLN A 86 -9.86 -16.28 9.00
C GLN A 86 -9.05 -17.55 9.25
N GLY A 87 -8.53 -17.65 10.47
CA GLY A 87 -7.82 -18.83 10.97
C GLY A 87 -7.41 -18.60 12.42
N GLU A 88 -8.32 -18.91 13.33
CA GLU A 88 -8.16 -18.89 14.80
C GLU A 88 -6.79 -19.41 15.30
N PRO A 89 -6.25 -18.87 16.40
CA PRO A 89 -4.93 -19.22 16.89
C PRO A 89 -4.97 -20.59 17.58
N SER A 90 -4.35 -21.61 16.99
CA SER A 90 -3.98 -22.81 17.74
C SER A 90 -2.56 -22.63 18.30
N PHE A 91 -2.54 -22.18 19.54
CA PHE A 91 -1.40 -22.28 20.44
C PHE A 91 -0.99 -23.75 20.59
N SER A 92 0.23 -24.06 20.19
CA SER A 92 0.94 -25.25 20.66
C SER A 92 2.42 -24.93 20.79
N PHE A 93 2.80 -24.68 22.04
CA PHE A 93 4.16 -24.71 22.52
C PHE A 93 4.71 -26.14 22.38
N SER A 94 5.98 -26.29 21.97
CA SER A 94 6.91 -27.26 22.56
C SER A 94 8.34 -27.08 22.01
N SER A 95 9.18 -26.59 22.90
CA SER A 95 10.57 -26.99 23.21
C SER A 95 11.54 -27.44 22.11
N THR A 96 12.63 -26.69 22.07
CA THR A 96 14.04 -27.03 21.78
C THR A 96 14.48 -28.50 21.91
N SER A 97 15.15 -29.01 20.88
CA SER A 97 16.41 -29.76 20.99
C SER A 97 17.11 -29.94 19.63
N ALA A 98 18.43 -30.07 19.71
CA ALA A 98 19.46 -29.94 18.68
C ALA A 98 19.49 -31.10 17.62
N PRO A 99 20.36 -31.00 16.59
CA PRO A 99 20.33 -31.84 15.39
C PRO A 99 21.20 -33.10 15.52
N ASP A 100 20.94 -34.12 14.71
CA ASP A 100 21.97 -35.04 14.21
C ASP A 100 21.47 -35.86 13.00
N ASP A 101 22.44 -36.24 12.18
CA ASP A 101 22.41 -36.81 10.82
C ASP A 101 21.64 -38.13 10.64
N THR A 102 21.09 -38.38 9.44
CA THR A 102 21.54 -39.41 8.47
C THR A 102 20.50 -39.82 7.43
N SER A 103 21.01 -40.15 6.25
CA SER A 103 20.53 -41.14 5.27
C SER A 103 19.67 -40.67 4.09
N SER A 104 19.91 -41.39 2.99
CA SER A 104 19.58 -41.10 1.61
C SER A 104 18.49 -42.06 1.11
N CYS A 105 17.93 -41.69 -0.04
CA CYS A 105 17.20 -42.50 -1.03
C CYS A 105 15.66 -42.54 -0.97
N SER A 106 15.11 -42.57 -2.20
CA SER A 106 13.72 -42.75 -2.62
C SER A 106 12.90 -41.45 -2.63
N GLY A 107 12.58 -40.84 -3.76
CA GLY A 107 12.06 -41.46 -4.97
C GLY A 107 10.55 -41.59 -4.85
N ASP A 108 9.84 -40.46 -4.96
CA ASP A 108 8.46 -40.45 -5.43
C ASP A 108 8.17 -39.14 -6.16
N SER A 109 7.56 -39.32 -7.32
CA SER A 109 7.18 -38.32 -8.30
C SER A 109 5.75 -37.89 -8.02
N THR A 110 5.59 -36.70 -7.44
CA THR A 110 4.28 -36.06 -7.33
C THR A 110 4.31 -34.69 -7.99
N MET A 111 3.47 -34.58 -9.01
CA MET A 111 3.01 -33.42 -9.77
C MET A 111 3.52 -32.05 -9.32
N ILE A 112 4.13 -31.34 -10.28
CA ILE A 112 4.36 -29.89 -10.23
C ILE A 112 2.99 -29.21 -10.16
N LEU A 113 2.49 -29.01 -8.94
CA LEU A 113 1.45 -28.03 -8.68
C LEU A 113 2.16 -26.69 -8.79
N SER A 114 1.94 -25.99 -9.91
CA SER A 114 2.21 -24.56 -10.01
C SER A 114 1.46 -23.88 -8.87
N SER A 115 2.14 -23.67 -7.74
CA SER A 115 1.61 -22.92 -6.62
C SER A 115 1.51 -21.48 -7.08
N SER A 116 0.29 -21.10 -7.47
CA SER A 116 -0.15 -19.72 -7.55
C SER A 116 0.35 -18.98 -6.32
N GLU A 117 1.12 -17.93 -6.59
CA GLU A 117 1.80 -17.05 -5.65
C GLU A 117 0.92 -16.77 -4.42
N SER A 118 1.27 -17.44 -3.33
CA SER A 118 0.59 -17.35 -2.06
C SER A 118 1.17 -16.18 -1.26
N THR A 119 0.31 -15.18 -1.01
CA THR A 119 0.25 -14.37 0.21
C THR A 119 1.59 -13.98 0.86
N SER A 120 2.18 -12.88 0.39
CA SER A 120 3.05 -12.03 1.21
C SER A 120 2.50 -10.61 1.08
N SER A 121 1.98 -10.05 2.17
CA SER A 121 1.33 -8.73 2.30
C SER A 121 2.29 -7.54 2.11
N ARG A 122 3.30 -7.73 1.27
CA ARG A 122 4.26 -6.74 0.87
C ARG A 122 4.04 -6.46 -0.58
N ALA A 123 4.08 -5.18 -0.94
CA ALA A 123 4.23 -4.84 -2.33
C ALA A 123 5.43 -5.62 -2.88
N SER A 124 5.24 -6.30 -4.01
CA SER A 124 6.36 -6.85 -4.77
C SER A 124 7.36 -5.72 -4.99
N TRP A 125 8.64 -6.08 -4.97
CA TRP A 125 9.69 -5.09 -5.18
C TRP A 125 9.41 -4.28 -6.45
N PRO A 126 9.43 -2.94 -6.40
CA PRO A 126 9.03 -2.12 -7.53
C PRO A 126 10.03 -2.26 -8.67
N ASP A 127 9.58 -2.06 -9.91
CA ASP A 127 10.49 -1.97 -11.06
C ASP A 127 11.38 -0.71 -11.01
N LEU A 128 10.95 0.30 -10.25
CA LEU A 128 11.72 1.51 -9.98
C LEU A 128 11.51 1.92 -8.52
N PHE A 129 12.58 1.87 -7.73
CA PHE A 129 12.54 2.33 -6.33
C PHE A 129 12.25 3.84 -6.21
N CYS A 130 11.16 4.19 -5.54
CA CYS A 130 10.81 5.57 -5.24
C CYS A 130 11.48 6.03 -3.95
N VAL A 131 12.46 6.92 -4.04
CA VAL A 131 13.14 7.47 -2.86
C VAL A 131 12.15 8.32 -2.05
N PRO A 132 11.98 8.08 -0.74
CA PRO A 132 11.06 8.82 0.11
C PRO A 132 11.52 10.27 0.32
N ARG A 133 10.70 11.05 1.02
CA ARG A 133 11.14 12.34 1.58
C ARG A 133 11.85 12.09 2.90
N PHE A 134 12.99 12.73 3.10
CA PHE A 134 13.74 12.64 4.34
C PHE A 134 13.26 13.69 5.35
N THR A 135 13.88 13.70 6.53
CA THR A 135 13.66 14.73 7.54
C THR A 135 13.95 16.13 6.96
N TYR A 136 13.29 17.16 7.50
CA TYR A 136 13.43 18.52 7.00
C TYR A 136 14.90 18.99 6.94
N ASP A 137 15.68 18.71 7.99
CA ASP A 137 17.10 19.03 8.05
C ASP A 137 17.91 18.30 6.98
N ALA A 138 17.61 17.02 6.74
CA ALA A 138 18.29 16.22 5.72
C ALA A 138 18.00 16.75 4.31
N GLU A 139 16.75 17.07 4.01
CA GLU A 139 16.33 17.65 2.73
C GLU A 139 17.03 18.99 2.46
N ILE A 140 17.11 19.88 3.45
CA ILE A 140 17.82 21.16 3.30
C ILE A 140 19.30 20.95 2.99
N LYS A 141 19.95 19.99 3.67
CA LYS A 141 21.37 19.66 3.41
C LYS A 141 21.57 19.06 2.01
N LEU A 142 20.71 18.13 1.59
CA LEU A 142 20.75 17.52 0.26
C LEU A 142 20.52 18.57 -0.85
N GLN A 143 19.55 19.46 -0.66
CA GLN A 143 19.28 20.57 -1.58
C GLN A 143 20.49 21.52 -1.71
N LYS A 144 21.10 21.89 -0.57
CA LYS A 144 22.30 22.73 -0.56
C LYS A 144 23.47 22.05 -1.28
N ALA A 145 23.64 20.75 -1.06
CA ALA A 145 24.67 19.97 -1.71
C ALA A 145 24.47 19.91 -3.23
N HIS A 146 23.24 19.69 -3.69
CA HIS A 146 22.89 19.71 -5.11
C HIS A 146 23.24 21.03 -5.79
N VAL A 147 22.98 22.16 -5.11
CA VAL A 147 23.38 23.49 -5.62
C VAL A 147 24.90 23.61 -5.70
N ALA A 148 25.63 23.21 -4.65
CA ALA A 148 27.09 23.25 -4.63
C ALA A 148 27.73 22.31 -5.68
N PHE A 149 27.10 21.17 -5.97
CA PHE A 149 27.51 20.25 -7.01
C PHE A 149 27.34 20.88 -8.39
N LYS A 150 26.21 21.53 -8.67
CA LYS A 150 25.98 22.24 -9.94
C LYS A 150 26.91 23.42 -10.15
N GLU A 151 27.25 24.15 -9.09
CA GLU A 151 28.09 25.34 -9.19
C GLU A 151 29.58 25.00 -9.28
N ASN A 152 30.06 24.05 -8.47
CA ASN A 152 31.49 23.83 -8.25
C ASN A 152 31.93 22.37 -8.47
N GLY A 153 31.02 21.46 -8.82
CA GLY A 153 31.30 20.02 -8.92
C GLY A 153 31.63 19.38 -7.58
N MET A 154 31.29 20.03 -6.47
CA MET A 154 31.63 19.56 -5.13
C MET A 154 30.72 18.40 -4.72
N LEU A 155 31.32 17.23 -4.44
CA LEU A 155 30.60 16.07 -3.93
C LEU A 155 30.19 16.26 -2.47
N LEU A 156 28.99 15.80 -2.14
CA LEU A 156 28.51 15.78 -0.76
C LEU A 156 29.29 14.74 0.05
N ILE A 157 29.86 15.17 1.18
CA ILE A 157 30.36 14.26 2.22
C ILE A 157 29.31 14.24 3.33
N PRO A 158 28.46 13.21 3.40
CA PRO A 158 27.36 13.20 4.35
C PRO A 158 27.87 12.99 5.78
N ASP A 159 27.43 13.87 6.69
CA ASP A 159 27.71 13.76 8.12
C ASP A 159 27.02 12.53 8.73
N PRO A 160 27.50 11.97 9.85
CA PRO A 160 26.92 10.75 10.43
C PRO A 160 25.42 10.87 10.74
N LYS A 161 24.96 12.06 11.17
CA LYS A 161 23.54 12.32 11.42
C LYS A 161 22.73 12.29 10.11
N LEU A 162 23.19 12.99 9.08
CA LEU A 162 22.57 12.95 7.76
C LEU A 162 22.49 11.53 7.18
N LYS A 163 23.56 10.73 7.33
CA LYS A 163 23.55 9.33 6.91
C LYS A 163 22.47 8.52 7.64
N SER A 164 22.37 8.68 8.96
CA SER A 164 21.36 7.98 9.76
C SER A 164 19.94 8.35 9.33
N ASP A 165 19.67 9.65 9.14
CA ASP A 165 18.34 10.14 8.74
C ASP A 165 17.93 9.61 7.36
N ILE A 166 18.88 9.56 6.41
CA ILE A 166 18.66 8.99 5.07
C ILE A 166 18.38 7.49 5.17
N LEU A 167 19.21 6.74 5.90
CA LEU A 167 19.05 5.29 6.05
C LEU A 167 17.73 4.92 6.72
N GLU A 168 17.33 5.65 7.76
CA GLU A 168 16.04 5.45 8.44
C GLU A 168 14.87 5.66 7.47
N GLY A 169 14.88 6.75 6.69
CA GLY A 169 13.86 7.00 5.68
C GLY A 169 13.80 5.90 4.62
N LEU A 170 14.96 5.43 4.13
CA LEU A 170 15.03 4.32 3.18
C LEU A 170 14.48 3.02 3.77
N ILE A 171 14.83 2.68 5.01
CA ILE A 171 14.35 1.47 5.69
C ILE A 171 12.83 1.51 5.85
N GLN A 172 12.26 2.66 6.25
CA GLN A 172 10.81 2.84 6.37
C GLN A 172 10.08 2.60 5.05
N GLU A 173 10.70 2.91 3.92
CA GLU A 173 10.15 2.63 2.60
C GLU A 173 10.37 1.17 2.19
N ILE A 174 11.58 0.64 2.38
CA ILE A 174 11.93 -0.72 1.98
C ILE A 174 11.13 -1.78 2.74
N VAL A 175 10.89 -1.59 4.03
CA VAL A 175 10.20 -2.58 4.87
C VAL A 175 8.77 -2.88 4.39
N LYS A 176 8.16 -1.93 3.66
CA LYS A 176 6.86 -2.08 2.97
C LYS A 176 6.91 -3.15 1.86
N TYR A 177 8.09 -3.37 1.27
CA TYR A 177 8.32 -4.34 0.18
C TYR A 177 9.02 -5.62 0.64
N THR A 178 9.97 -5.55 1.58
CA THR A 178 10.69 -6.73 2.08
C THR A 178 11.35 -6.49 3.46
N VAL A 179 11.44 -7.53 4.31
CA VAL A 179 12.12 -7.49 5.64
C VAL A 179 13.61 -7.62 5.32
N TYR A 180 13.93 -8.43 4.32
CA TYR A 180 15.29 -8.80 3.98
C TYR A 180 15.59 -8.36 2.54
N LEU A 181 16.56 -7.47 2.40
CA LEU A 181 17.06 -7.05 1.09
C LEU A 181 18.07 -8.05 0.54
N THR A 182 18.00 -8.29 -0.77
CA THR A 182 19.07 -8.92 -1.55
C THR A 182 20.08 -7.87 -2.02
N SER A 183 21.32 -8.26 -2.33
CA SER A 183 22.36 -7.33 -2.83
C SER A 183 21.90 -6.50 -4.04
N SER A 184 21.27 -7.14 -5.03
CA SER A 184 20.73 -6.46 -6.21
C SER A 184 19.71 -5.35 -5.87
N LYS A 185 18.94 -5.52 -4.78
CA LYS A 185 17.97 -4.52 -4.33
C LYS A 185 18.64 -3.33 -3.64
N PHE A 186 19.78 -3.56 -2.99
CA PHE A 186 20.59 -2.46 -2.45
C PHE A 186 21.14 -1.57 -3.57
N ASP A 187 21.62 -2.18 -4.65
CA ASP A 187 22.16 -1.44 -5.80
C ASP A 187 21.07 -0.56 -6.43
N GLU A 188 19.86 -1.10 -6.62
CA GLU A 188 18.73 -0.33 -7.16
C GLU A 188 18.32 0.86 -6.27
N VAL A 189 18.26 0.65 -4.95
CA VAL A 189 17.99 1.74 -3.99
C VAL A 189 19.09 2.81 -4.05
N ALA A 190 20.35 2.40 -4.18
CA ALA A 190 21.47 3.32 -4.27
C ALA A 190 21.43 4.12 -5.58
N GLU A 191 21.15 3.48 -6.72
CA GLU A 191 20.97 4.16 -8.00
C GLU A 191 19.83 5.16 -7.95
N ALA A 192 18.67 4.77 -7.42
CA ALA A 192 17.53 5.67 -7.26
C ALA A 192 17.86 6.88 -6.36
N LEU A 193 18.63 6.67 -5.29
CA LEU A 193 19.09 7.73 -4.40
C LEU A 193 19.99 8.74 -5.12
N ILE A 194 20.96 8.27 -5.90
CA ILE A 194 21.89 9.10 -6.68
C ILE A 194 21.14 9.84 -7.80
N LEU A 195 20.20 9.18 -8.48
CA LEU A 195 19.40 9.81 -9.53
C LEU A 195 18.55 10.96 -8.98
N LYS A 196 18.02 10.82 -7.75
CA LYS A 196 17.24 11.88 -7.11
C LYS A 196 18.12 12.98 -6.51
N HIS A 197 19.27 12.62 -5.95
CA HIS A 197 20.20 13.51 -5.27
C HIS A 197 21.64 13.29 -5.80
N PRO A 198 21.97 13.87 -6.97
CA PRO A 198 23.29 13.71 -7.60
C PRO A 198 24.42 14.48 -6.88
#